data_AF-A0A078IJY7-F1
#
_entry.id   AF-A0A078IJY7-F1
#
_cell.length_a   1.000
_cell.length_b   1.000
_cell.length_c   1.000
_cell.angle_alpha   90.00
_cell.angle_beta   90.00
_cell.angle_gamma   90.00
#
_symmetry.space_group_name_H-M   'P 1'
#
loop_
_entity.id
_entity.type
_entity.pdbx_description
1 polymer ?
#
loop_
_entity_poly.entity_id
_entity_poly.type
_entity_poly.pdbx_seq_one_letter_code
_entity_poly.pdbx_strand_id
1 'polypeptide(L)'
;MLCLFKIYCKCFILINYPKFEMIPNYFHNEASSTAASLLQPFSIKLFSILSLCLENPYKPQYNGGIIVNPDLQNGSQGWAQFANAKVDFREFGGNKFVVARGRNQSYDSVSQKIYLEKELLYTFSAWLQVSKGKAPVIAVFKKNGGLTIDESGPAELYFESEDTTVEIWVDSVSLQPFTQEEWNAHHEQTIHRTRKRGMRIRAVNSLGEPIPSATISIVQNRLGFSFGCEVEKYILVNQAYQNWFTKRFTVTTFANEMKWYSTEAVRGKEDYTTADAMLRFFKQHGIAVRGHNIVWNDPKYQLSWVSSLSGNDLYNAVKRRVSSVVSRYKGQLLSWDVVNENLHFSFFESKMGPQASYNIFALAHSIDPRTPMFMNEFNTLEQPGDSASSPARYLGKLRELQSIRVAGNIQLGIGLESHFNTPNIPYMRSALDTLAATGLPIWLTEVDVQAPPNVQAKYFEQVLREGHAHPQVKGMVTWSGYSPSGCYKMCLTDGNFRNLPTGDVVDKLLREWGGLRGQTTGLTDADGFFEASLFHGDYDISIAHPLTNSTASHSFKLTSDDSQPSRFVVHV
;
A
#
# COMPACT_ATOMS: atom_id res chain seq x y z
N MET A 1 42.46 9.22 13.00
CA MET A 1 41.63 8.01 13.20
C MET A 1 40.17 8.44 12.99
N LEU A 2 39.70 8.48 11.75
CA LEU A 2 38.35 8.97 11.40
C LEU A 2 37.41 7.78 11.26
N CYS A 3 36.47 7.62 12.19
CA CYS A 3 35.32 6.72 12.05
C CYS A 3 34.43 7.21 10.90
N LEU A 4 34.62 6.66 9.71
CA LEU A 4 33.72 6.82 8.56
C LEU A 4 32.68 5.70 8.59
N PHE A 5 31.48 6.00 9.09
CA PHE A 5 30.29 5.18 8.87
C PHE A 5 30.00 5.13 7.36
N LYS A 6 30.23 3.97 6.73
CA LYS A 6 29.91 3.70 5.31
C LYS A 6 28.56 2.99 5.24
N ILE A 7 27.70 3.48 4.34
CA ILE A 7 26.25 3.30 4.34
C ILE A 7 25.85 2.83 2.93
N TYR A 8 25.25 1.63 2.77
CA TYR A 8 24.94 1.01 1.47
C TYR A 8 23.43 0.88 1.26
N CYS A 9 22.84 1.44 0.19
CA CYS A 9 21.38 1.50 0.05
C CYS A 9 20.85 0.57 -1.03
N LYS A 10 19.84 -0.25 -0.69
CA LYS A 10 19.12 -1.08 -1.65
C LYS A 10 18.01 -0.28 -2.32
N CYS A 11 18.10 -0.13 -3.64
CA CYS A 11 17.01 0.30 -4.49
C CYS A 11 16.18 -0.94 -4.86
N PHE A 12 14.86 -0.87 -4.68
CA PHE A 12 13.88 -1.86 -5.15
C PHE A 12 12.89 -1.08 -6.00
N ILE A 13 12.88 -1.26 -7.32
CA ILE A 13 11.76 -0.78 -8.15
C ILE A 13 11.40 -1.76 -9.24
N LEU A 14 10.13 -2.09 -9.40
CA LEU A 14 9.65 -2.92 -10.49
C LEU A 14 8.97 -2.05 -11.57
N ILE A 15 9.23 -2.32 -12.84
CA ILE A 15 8.72 -1.62 -14.03
C ILE A 15 7.61 -2.45 -14.68
N ASN A 16 6.38 -1.95 -14.71
CA ASN A 16 5.36 -2.39 -15.67
C ASN A 16 5.28 -1.35 -16.77
N TYR A 17 5.17 -1.81 -18.02
CA TYR A 17 4.82 -0.95 -19.14
C TYR A 17 3.37 -1.22 -19.56
N PRO A 18 2.41 -0.41 -19.09
CA PRO A 18 1.26 -0.11 -19.93
C PRO A 18 1.01 1.39 -20.01
N LYS A 19 0.90 1.89 -21.26
CA LYS A 19 0.23 3.13 -21.70
C LYS A 19 0.19 4.31 -20.72
N PHE A 20 0.96 5.36 -21.04
CA PHE A 20 0.61 6.73 -20.65
C PHE A 20 -0.03 7.44 -21.85
N GLU A 21 -1.29 7.82 -21.72
CA GLU A 21 -1.90 8.89 -22.53
C GLU A 21 -1.39 10.24 -22.02
N MET A 22 -1.10 11.17 -22.93
CA MET A 22 -0.78 12.55 -22.60
C MET A 22 -1.96 13.18 -21.85
N ILE A 23 -1.81 13.44 -20.56
CA ILE A 23 -2.73 14.33 -19.84
C ILE A 23 -2.30 15.77 -20.21
N PRO A 24 -3.17 16.61 -20.80
CA PRO A 24 -2.85 17.98 -21.08
C PRO A 24 -2.59 18.73 -19.78
N ASN A 25 -1.49 19.49 -19.73
CA ASN A 25 -1.17 20.37 -18.62
C ASN A 25 -2.38 21.24 -18.22
N TYR A 26 -2.86 21.10 -16.99
CA TYR A 26 -3.66 22.14 -16.35
C TYR A 26 -2.72 23.30 -15.98
N PHE A 27 -2.49 24.21 -16.93
CA PHE A 27 -2.06 25.57 -16.63
C PHE A 27 -3.27 26.50 -16.86
N HIS A 28 -3.74 27.13 -15.80
CA HIS A 28 -4.58 28.31 -15.94
C HIS A 28 -3.71 29.50 -16.36
N ASN A 29 -4.02 30.03 -17.55
CA ASN A 29 -3.80 31.37 -18.08
C ASN A 29 -2.40 32.01 -17.95
N GLU A 30 -1.70 32.11 -19.08
CA GLU A 30 -1.53 33.39 -19.78
C GLU A 30 -1.19 33.14 -21.26
N ALA A 31 -1.82 33.90 -22.15
CA ALA A 31 -1.69 33.76 -23.59
C ALA A 31 -0.42 34.42 -24.10
N SER A 32 0.41 33.69 -24.87
CA SER A 32 1.20 34.25 -25.98
C SER A 32 1.85 33.13 -26.79
N SER A 33 1.62 33.18 -28.09
CA SER A 33 2.09 32.28 -29.14
C SER A 33 3.62 32.14 -29.21
N THR A 34 4.12 30.91 -29.31
CA THR A 34 4.96 30.41 -30.43
C THR A 34 5.38 28.97 -30.16
N ALA A 35 5.17 28.11 -31.15
CA ALA A 35 5.52 26.71 -31.12
C ALA A 35 7.04 26.51 -31.25
N ALA A 36 7.64 25.88 -30.24
CA ALA A 36 8.88 25.12 -30.36
C ALA A 36 8.77 23.92 -29.41
N SER A 37 8.22 22.81 -29.91
CA SER A 37 8.19 21.54 -29.22
C SER A 37 9.62 20.96 -29.17
N LEU A 38 10.34 21.27 -28.09
CA LEU A 38 11.57 20.57 -27.72
C LEU A 38 11.22 19.12 -27.36
N LEU A 39 11.37 18.23 -28.34
CA LEU A 39 11.24 16.78 -28.21
C LEU A 39 12.36 16.25 -27.31
N GLN A 40 12.05 15.98 -26.04
CA GLN A 40 12.96 15.27 -25.13
C GLN A 40 12.83 13.74 -25.30
N PRO A 41 13.94 12.98 -25.28
CA PRO A 41 13.90 11.51 -25.27
C PRO A 41 13.29 10.99 -23.96
N PHE A 42 12.34 10.06 -24.06
CA PHE A 42 11.72 9.41 -22.88
C PHE A 42 12.74 8.54 -22.13
N SER A 43 12.78 8.71 -20.81
CA SER A 43 13.62 7.96 -19.89
C SER A 43 12.77 7.57 -18.67
N ILE A 44 12.76 6.29 -18.26
CA ILE A 44 12.17 5.92 -16.97
C ILE A 44 13.17 6.29 -15.89
N LYS A 45 12.82 7.19 -14.98
CA LYS A 45 13.64 7.59 -13.83
C LYS A 45 13.15 6.88 -12.56
N LEU A 46 14.03 6.15 -11.89
CA LEU A 46 13.75 5.34 -10.70
C LEU A 46 14.58 5.82 -9.51
N PHE A 47 13.97 6.29 -8.43
CA PHE A 47 14.69 6.90 -7.30
C PHE A 47 15.28 5.87 -6.32
N SER A 48 16.54 6.03 -5.96
CA SER A 48 17.17 5.32 -4.84
C SER A 48 16.91 6.03 -3.51
N ILE A 49 16.73 5.23 -2.45
CA ILE A 49 16.31 5.73 -1.14
C ILE A 49 17.15 5.06 -0.05
N LEU A 50 17.76 5.89 0.79
CA LEU A 50 18.39 5.50 2.04
C LEU A 50 17.33 4.93 3.01
N SER A 51 17.06 3.63 2.99
CA SER A 51 16.12 2.99 3.93
C SER A 51 16.78 2.05 4.93
N LEU A 52 17.73 1.24 4.51
CA LEU A 52 18.66 0.52 5.38
C LEU A 52 20.04 0.55 4.74
N CYS A 53 21.01 0.82 5.58
CA CYS A 53 22.40 0.93 5.17
C CYS A 53 23.13 -0.24 5.78
N LEU A 54 23.24 -1.32 5.01
CA LEU A 54 23.93 -2.52 5.45
C LEU A 54 25.42 -2.33 5.34
N GLU A 55 26.20 -2.98 6.18
CA GLU A 55 27.67 -2.99 6.05
C GLU A 55 28.13 -3.64 4.73
N ASN A 56 27.32 -4.55 4.18
CA ASN A 56 27.57 -5.23 2.91
C ASN A 56 26.26 -5.35 2.10
N PRO A 57 26.29 -5.17 0.77
CA PRO A 57 25.16 -5.45 -0.10
C PRO A 57 24.79 -6.94 -0.04
N TYR A 58 23.48 -7.22 -0.12
CA TYR A 58 23.01 -8.58 -0.37
C TYR A 58 23.21 -8.96 -1.83
N LYS A 59 23.39 -10.26 -2.09
CA LYS A 59 23.42 -10.82 -3.44
C LYS A 59 22.26 -10.32 -4.32
N PRO A 60 22.49 -10.15 -5.64
CA PRO A 60 21.44 -9.73 -6.56
C PRO A 60 20.23 -10.66 -6.48
N GLN A 61 19.03 -10.08 -6.49
CA GLN A 61 17.80 -10.86 -6.51
C GLN A 61 17.66 -11.61 -7.84
N TYR A 62 17.00 -12.77 -7.81
CA TYR A 62 16.80 -13.62 -8.99
C TYR A 62 18.10 -13.92 -9.76
N ASN A 63 19.23 -13.98 -9.03
CA ASN A 63 20.56 -14.14 -9.60
C ASN A 63 20.90 -13.06 -10.67
N GLY A 64 20.33 -11.86 -10.55
CA GLY A 64 20.49 -10.74 -11.48
C GLY A 64 19.45 -10.65 -12.59
N GLY A 65 18.65 -11.70 -12.83
CA GLY A 65 17.71 -11.76 -13.94
C GLY A 65 18.42 -11.62 -15.28
N ILE A 66 18.03 -10.62 -16.08
CA ILE A 66 18.66 -10.32 -17.38
C ILE A 66 19.93 -9.46 -17.28
N ILE A 67 20.34 -9.08 -16.07
CA ILE A 67 21.59 -8.34 -15.85
C ILE A 67 22.80 -9.27 -15.99
N VAL A 68 23.72 -8.89 -16.86
CA VAL A 68 25.02 -9.54 -17.02
C VAL A 68 25.96 -9.11 -15.89
N ASN A 69 26.62 -10.08 -15.28
CA ASN A 69 27.60 -9.89 -14.21
C ASN A 69 27.06 -9.01 -13.06
N PRO A 70 25.94 -9.42 -12.43
CA PRO A 70 25.14 -8.58 -11.54
C PRO A 70 25.82 -8.28 -10.19
N ASP A 71 26.73 -9.14 -9.76
CA ASP A 71 27.54 -9.04 -8.54
C ASP A 71 29.03 -8.78 -8.84
N LEU A 72 29.33 -8.44 -10.10
CA LEU A 72 30.63 -8.01 -10.59
C LEU A 72 31.77 -9.02 -10.37
N GLN A 73 31.46 -10.31 -10.18
CA GLN A 73 32.47 -11.33 -9.95
C GLN A 73 33.38 -11.56 -11.16
N ASN A 74 32.88 -11.30 -12.38
CA ASN A 74 33.59 -11.46 -13.65
C ASN A 74 34.17 -10.12 -14.18
N GLY A 75 34.61 -9.23 -13.29
CA GLY A 75 35.25 -7.97 -13.66
C GLY A 75 34.28 -7.01 -14.35
N SER A 76 34.66 -6.49 -15.52
CA SER A 76 33.90 -5.45 -16.24
C SER A 76 32.86 -5.98 -17.22
N GLN A 77 32.66 -7.29 -17.30
CA GLN A 77 31.79 -7.88 -18.30
C GLN A 77 30.37 -7.30 -18.21
N GLY A 78 29.83 -6.81 -19.33
CA GLY A 78 28.48 -6.24 -19.43
C GLY A 78 28.34 -4.79 -18.98
N TRP A 79 29.32 -4.22 -18.27
CA TRP A 79 29.27 -2.86 -17.75
C TRP A 79 30.18 -1.92 -18.53
N ALA A 80 29.68 -0.75 -18.90
CA ALA A 80 30.38 0.22 -19.74
C ALA A 80 30.33 1.63 -19.17
N GLN A 81 31.16 2.50 -19.73
CA GLN A 81 31.06 3.93 -19.55
C GLN A 81 29.81 4.48 -20.25
N PHE A 82 29.08 5.34 -19.55
CA PHE A 82 27.97 6.11 -20.09
C PHE A 82 28.30 7.61 -20.05
N ALA A 83 28.07 8.28 -21.18
CA ALA A 83 28.48 9.66 -21.41
C ALA A 83 29.97 9.89 -21.06
N ASN A 84 30.29 10.89 -20.23
CA ASN A 84 31.68 11.32 -20.00
C ASN A 84 32.27 10.86 -18.65
N ALA A 85 31.59 9.97 -17.91
CA ALA A 85 32.12 9.45 -16.66
C ALA A 85 33.39 8.61 -16.89
N LYS A 86 34.29 8.61 -15.91
CA LYS A 86 35.35 7.61 -15.83
C LYS A 86 34.82 6.41 -15.04
N VAL A 87 34.98 5.20 -15.57
CA VAL A 87 34.52 3.97 -14.94
C VAL A 87 35.67 3.17 -14.36
N ASP A 88 35.59 2.85 -13.07
CA ASP A 88 36.50 1.94 -12.39
C ASP A 88 35.76 0.70 -11.86
N PHE A 89 36.50 -0.38 -11.63
CA PHE A 89 36.05 -1.54 -10.86
C PHE A 89 36.83 -1.58 -9.56
N ARG A 90 36.12 -1.52 -8.43
CA ARG A 90 36.73 -1.40 -7.10
C ARG A 90 36.20 -2.48 -6.18
N GLU A 91 37.05 -2.96 -5.28
CA GLU A 91 36.66 -3.89 -4.23
C GLU A 91 36.69 -3.19 -2.88
N PHE A 92 35.61 -3.34 -2.11
CA PHE A 92 35.53 -2.78 -0.76
C PHE A 92 34.65 -3.66 0.14
N GLY A 93 35.17 -4.03 1.30
CA GLY A 93 34.45 -4.89 2.26
C GLY A 93 34.18 -6.31 1.73
N GLY A 94 34.95 -6.80 0.77
CA GLY A 94 34.72 -8.10 0.10
C GLY A 94 33.66 -8.07 -1.02
N ASN A 95 33.10 -6.90 -1.34
CA ASN A 95 32.17 -6.71 -2.45
C ASN A 95 32.84 -5.93 -3.58
N LYS A 96 32.40 -6.19 -4.80
CA LYS A 96 32.91 -5.55 -6.02
C LYS A 96 31.91 -4.51 -6.50
N PHE A 97 32.40 -3.37 -6.95
CA PHE A 97 31.60 -2.23 -7.38
C PHE A 97 32.07 -1.76 -8.75
N VAL A 98 31.10 -1.36 -9.58
CA VAL A 98 31.37 -0.54 -10.75
C VAL A 98 31.12 0.91 -10.36
N VAL A 99 32.09 1.78 -10.62
CA VAL A 99 32.13 3.13 -10.05
C VAL A 99 32.22 4.17 -11.15
N ALA A 100 31.24 5.06 -11.23
CA ALA A 100 31.29 6.26 -12.04
C ALA A 100 31.90 7.42 -11.25
N ARG A 101 33.02 7.97 -11.74
CA ARG A 101 33.70 9.14 -11.16
C ARG A 101 34.03 10.19 -12.22
N GLY A 102 34.48 11.36 -11.77
CA GLY A 102 34.81 12.47 -12.68
C GLY A 102 33.60 12.92 -13.48
N ARG A 103 32.43 12.92 -12.85
CA ARG A 103 31.13 13.23 -13.43
C ARG A 103 30.97 14.75 -13.56
N ASN A 104 30.54 15.23 -14.72
CA ASN A 104 30.32 16.65 -14.99
C ASN A 104 28.83 16.96 -15.25
N GLN A 105 28.06 15.96 -15.68
CA GLN A 105 26.62 16.01 -15.89
C GLN A 105 25.92 15.02 -14.97
N SER A 106 24.64 15.25 -14.67
CA SER A 106 23.87 14.38 -13.76
C SER A 106 23.77 12.94 -14.28
N TYR A 107 23.81 12.75 -15.61
CA TYR A 107 23.77 11.44 -16.27
C TYR A 107 25.13 10.83 -16.59
N ASP A 108 26.27 11.47 -16.29
CA ASP A 108 27.58 10.83 -16.47
C ASP A 108 27.68 9.64 -15.51
N SER A 109 27.75 8.41 -16.04
CA SER A 109 27.53 7.19 -15.25
C SER A 109 28.24 5.95 -15.81
N VAL A 110 28.05 4.83 -15.10
CA VAL A 110 28.13 3.47 -15.65
C VAL A 110 26.82 3.13 -16.38
N SER A 111 26.88 2.25 -17.38
CA SER A 111 25.70 1.67 -18.00
C SER A 111 25.80 0.17 -18.25
N GLN A 112 24.64 -0.44 -18.50
CA GLN A 112 24.52 -1.77 -19.05
C GLN A 112 23.47 -1.77 -20.16
N LYS A 113 23.84 -2.33 -21.33
CA LYS A 113 22.89 -2.57 -22.42
C LYS A 113 22.04 -3.78 -22.09
N ILE A 114 20.74 -3.64 -22.30
CA ILE A 114 19.73 -4.66 -22.02
C ILE A 114 18.75 -4.74 -23.19
N TYR A 115 17.89 -5.75 -23.17
CA TYR A 115 16.78 -5.88 -24.10
C TYR A 115 15.49 -5.98 -23.29
N LEU A 116 14.54 -5.10 -23.56
CA LEU A 116 13.23 -5.10 -22.92
C LEU A 116 12.20 -5.68 -23.89
N GLU A 117 11.43 -6.65 -23.43
CA GLU A 117 10.35 -7.29 -24.16
C GLU A 117 9.03 -6.66 -23.76
N LYS A 118 8.16 -6.47 -24.75
CA LYS A 118 6.80 -5.99 -24.53
C LYS A 118 6.01 -7.00 -23.70
N GLU A 119 5.01 -6.51 -22.95
CA GLU A 119 4.04 -7.32 -22.19
C GLU A 119 4.60 -8.04 -20.96
N LEU A 120 5.92 -7.98 -20.73
CA LEU A 120 6.54 -8.45 -19.50
C LEU A 120 6.52 -7.37 -18.41
N LEU A 121 6.42 -7.85 -17.18
CA LEU A 121 6.55 -7.11 -15.94
C LEU A 121 7.99 -7.25 -15.48
N TYR A 122 8.67 -6.16 -15.14
CA TYR A 122 10.06 -6.21 -14.70
C TYR A 122 10.16 -5.92 -13.21
N THR A 123 10.96 -6.68 -12.47
CA THR A 123 11.48 -6.27 -11.16
C THR A 123 12.87 -5.69 -11.35
N PHE A 124 13.20 -4.55 -10.79
CA PHE A 124 14.56 -4.02 -10.72
C PHE A 124 15.01 -3.84 -9.27
N SER A 125 16.25 -4.16 -8.99
CA SER A 125 16.90 -3.78 -7.74
C SER A 125 18.38 -3.51 -7.97
N ALA A 126 18.97 -2.64 -7.16
CA ALA A 126 20.40 -2.34 -7.22
C ALA A 126 20.89 -1.86 -5.85
N TRP A 127 22.13 -2.18 -5.51
CA TRP A 127 22.80 -1.57 -4.37
C TRP A 127 23.62 -0.38 -4.83
N LEU A 128 23.36 0.76 -4.19
CA LEU A 128 23.95 2.04 -4.55
C LEU A 128 24.66 2.64 -3.35
N GLN A 129 25.84 3.19 -3.61
CA GLN A 129 26.61 3.97 -2.66
C GLN A 129 27.14 5.23 -3.35
N VAL A 130 27.25 6.32 -2.59
CA VAL A 130 27.91 7.55 -3.05
C VAL A 130 29.22 7.77 -2.28
N SER A 131 30.22 8.38 -2.92
CA SER A 131 31.55 8.52 -2.32
C SER A 131 31.60 9.38 -1.05
N LYS A 132 30.65 10.31 -0.88
CA LYS A 132 30.56 11.20 0.28
C LYS A 132 29.13 11.71 0.46
N GLY A 133 28.79 12.08 1.71
CA GLY A 133 27.54 12.74 2.03
C GLY A 133 26.30 11.90 1.72
N LYS A 134 25.25 12.57 1.26
CA LYS A 134 23.99 11.96 0.82
C LYS A 134 23.58 12.62 -0.49
N ALA A 135 23.41 11.82 -1.53
CA ALA A 135 22.94 12.29 -2.83
C ALA A 135 21.88 11.32 -3.37
N PRO A 136 20.75 11.81 -3.89
CA PRO A 136 19.79 10.98 -4.60
C PRO A 136 20.43 10.42 -5.87
N VAL A 137 20.39 9.10 -6.03
CA VAL A 137 20.77 8.42 -7.27
C VAL A 137 19.51 7.86 -7.92
N ILE A 138 19.39 7.94 -9.25
CA ILE A 138 18.23 7.53 -10.02
C ILE A 138 18.66 6.47 -11.02
N ALA A 139 18.11 5.25 -11.00
CA ALA A 139 18.31 4.30 -12.09
C ALA A 139 17.45 4.69 -13.29
N VAL A 140 18.03 4.69 -14.49
CA VAL A 140 17.38 5.15 -15.71
C VAL A 140 17.43 4.11 -16.80
N PHE A 141 16.26 3.78 -17.35
CA PHE A 141 16.11 2.91 -18.51
C PHE A 141 15.78 3.74 -19.74
N LYS A 142 16.71 3.80 -20.69
CA LYS A 142 16.57 4.58 -21.93
C LYS A 142 16.52 3.68 -23.15
N LYS A 143 15.47 3.80 -23.95
CA LYS A 143 15.31 3.12 -25.25
C LYS A 143 15.81 4.03 -26.37
N ASN A 144 16.51 3.48 -27.36
CA ASN A 144 16.90 4.23 -28.57
C ASN A 144 15.69 4.29 -29.53
N GLY A 145 15.23 5.47 -29.94
CA GLY A 145 14.32 5.62 -31.10
C GLY A 145 13.09 6.55 -30.98
N GLY A 146 12.60 6.91 -29.79
CA GLY A 146 11.45 7.83 -29.65
C GLY A 146 10.08 7.26 -30.07
N LEU A 147 9.04 7.59 -29.27
CA LEU A 147 7.59 7.37 -29.47
C LEU A 147 7.21 6.03 -30.15
N THR A 148 7.42 4.88 -29.51
CA THR A 148 6.33 4.19 -28.80
C THR A 148 6.84 3.27 -27.69
N ILE A 149 6.06 3.22 -26.60
CA ILE A 149 6.28 2.40 -25.38
C ILE A 149 5.84 0.93 -25.61
N ASP A 150 5.34 0.60 -26.81
CA ASP A 150 4.60 -0.63 -27.10
C ASP A 150 5.39 -1.67 -27.92
N GLU A 151 6.73 -1.62 -27.92
CA GLU A 151 7.57 -2.52 -28.73
C GLU A 151 8.76 -3.06 -27.94
N SER A 152 9.08 -4.34 -28.13
CA SER A 152 10.32 -4.94 -27.65
C SER A 152 11.53 -4.26 -28.29
N GLY A 153 12.63 -4.08 -27.56
CA GLY A 153 13.82 -3.46 -28.13
C GLY A 153 14.98 -3.25 -27.18
N PRO A 154 16.14 -2.84 -27.73
CA PRO A 154 17.32 -2.54 -26.95
C PRO A 154 17.10 -1.29 -26.08
N ALA A 155 17.53 -1.38 -24.83
CA ALA A 155 17.57 -0.27 -23.89
C ALA A 155 18.93 -0.22 -23.19
N GLU A 156 19.18 0.89 -22.51
CA GLU A 156 20.39 1.09 -21.73
C GLU A 156 19.99 1.54 -20.32
N LEU A 157 20.43 0.76 -19.33
CA LEU A 157 20.33 1.08 -17.90
C LEU A 157 21.54 1.92 -17.52
N TYR A 158 21.34 3.06 -16.87
CA TYR A 158 22.39 3.89 -16.26
C TYR A 158 21.88 4.55 -14.96
N PHE A 159 22.73 5.31 -14.27
CA PHE A 159 22.39 5.91 -12.98
C PHE A 159 22.67 7.42 -12.97
N GLU A 160 21.69 8.24 -12.60
CA GLU A 160 21.81 9.69 -12.54
C GLU A 160 21.89 10.21 -11.11
N SER A 161 22.61 11.30 -10.87
CA SER A 161 22.56 12.05 -9.61
C SER A 161 22.84 13.52 -9.92
N GLU A 162 21.96 14.41 -9.45
CA GLU A 162 22.12 15.86 -9.61
C GLU A 162 23.36 16.38 -8.88
N ASP A 163 23.77 15.74 -7.79
CA ASP A 163 25.10 15.98 -7.21
C ASP A 163 26.14 15.27 -8.10
N THR A 164 26.83 16.05 -8.93
CA THR A 164 27.92 15.60 -9.79
C THR A 164 29.25 15.47 -9.05
N THR A 165 29.33 16.00 -7.82
CA THR A 165 30.56 15.96 -7.01
C THR A 165 30.78 14.62 -6.32
N VAL A 166 29.76 13.75 -6.30
CA VAL A 166 29.84 12.39 -5.77
C VAL A 166 30.12 11.37 -6.88
N GLU A 167 30.89 10.34 -6.52
CA GLU A 167 30.99 9.12 -7.34
C GLU A 167 29.75 8.27 -7.09
N ILE A 168 29.27 7.56 -8.12
CA ILE A 168 28.19 6.58 -8.01
C ILE A 168 28.82 5.18 -8.03
N TRP A 169 28.58 4.41 -6.98
CA TRP A 169 29.05 3.04 -6.81
C TRP A 169 27.86 2.10 -6.92
N VAL A 170 27.93 1.13 -7.82
CA VAL A 170 26.82 0.20 -8.12
C VAL A 170 27.29 -1.23 -7.93
N ASP A 171 26.46 -2.04 -7.28
CA ASP A 171 26.64 -3.49 -7.10
C ASP A 171 25.27 -4.19 -7.01
N SER A 172 25.28 -5.52 -7.14
CA SER A 172 24.18 -6.42 -6.84
C SER A 172 22.89 -6.02 -7.55
N VAL A 173 23.02 -5.78 -8.85
CA VAL A 173 21.96 -5.28 -9.73
C VAL A 173 21.15 -6.44 -10.26
N SER A 174 19.83 -6.32 -10.23
CA SER A 174 18.90 -7.29 -10.79
C SER A 174 17.85 -6.58 -11.63
N LEU A 175 17.53 -7.18 -12.77
CA LEU A 175 16.39 -6.83 -13.60
C LEU A 175 15.73 -8.13 -14.03
N GLN A 176 14.63 -8.53 -13.41
CA GLN A 176 13.97 -9.80 -13.68
C GLN A 176 12.64 -9.57 -14.41
N PRO A 177 12.45 -10.09 -15.64
CA PRO A 177 11.15 -10.13 -16.30
C PRO A 177 10.24 -11.21 -15.70
N PHE A 178 8.93 -10.97 -15.77
CA PHE A 178 7.83 -11.87 -15.41
C PHE A 178 6.75 -11.77 -16.46
N THR A 179 6.16 -12.90 -16.86
CA THR A 179 4.88 -12.88 -17.55
C THR A 179 3.75 -12.51 -16.57
N GLN A 180 2.57 -12.18 -17.11
CA GLN A 180 1.40 -11.94 -16.27
C GLN A 180 0.99 -13.21 -15.48
N GLU A 181 1.17 -14.39 -16.06
CA GLU A 181 0.91 -15.68 -15.40
C GLU A 181 1.87 -15.91 -14.23
N GLU A 182 3.17 -15.65 -14.41
CA GLU A 182 4.16 -15.78 -13.34
C GLU A 182 3.88 -14.80 -12.19
N TRP A 183 3.46 -13.58 -12.50
CA TRP A 183 3.06 -12.59 -11.50
C TRP A 183 1.82 -13.02 -10.72
N ASN A 184 0.80 -13.56 -11.41
CA ASN A 184 -0.39 -14.10 -10.78
C ASN A 184 -0.06 -15.31 -9.90
N ALA A 185 0.81 -16.21 -10.36
CA ALA A 185 1.28 -17.34 -9.56
C ALA A 185 2.01 -16.87 -8.29
N HIS A 186 2.78 -15.78 -8.38
CA HIS A 186 3.41 -15.16 -7.21
C HIS A 186 2.39 -14.58 -6.23
N HIS A 187 1.32 -13.95 -6.72
CA HIS A 187 0.20 -13.51 -5.88
C HIS A 187 -0.42 -14.69 -5.15
N GLU A 188 -0.79 -15.75 -5.86
CA GLU A 188 -1.42 -16.94 -5.28
C GLU A 188 -0.52 -17.60 -4.22
N GLN A 189 0.76 -17.75 -4.50
CA GLN A 189 1.73 -18.30 -3.56
C GLN A 189 1.82 -17.45 -2.29
N THR A 190 1.86 -16.13 -2.43
CA THR A 190 1.95 -15.22 -1.28
C THR A 190 0.65 -15.22 -0.48
N ILE A 191 -0.51 -15.21 -1.15
CA ILE A 191 -1.82 -15.34 -0.51
C ILE A 191 -1.91 -16.65 0.26
N HIS A 192 -1.52 -17.77 -0.34
CA HIS A 192 -1.53 -19.07 0.32
C HIS A 192 -0.68 -19.08 1.59
N ARG A 193 0.48 -18.41 1.57
CA ARG A 193 1.39 -18.33 2.73
C ARG A 193 0.94 -17.37 3.82
N THR A 194 0.27 -16.27 3.47
CA THR A 194 0.08 -15.13 4.39
C THR A 194 -1.37 -14.87 4.76
N ARG A 195 -2.32 -15.40 3.97
CA ARG A 195 -3.76 -15.18 4.13
C ARG A 195 -4.54 -16.46 4.34
N LYS A 196 -3.92 -17.61 4.10
CA LYS A 196 -4.51 -18.92 4.27
C LYS A 196 -3.74 -19.77 5.26
N ARG A 197 -4.40 -20.78 5.79
CA ARG A 197 -3.81 -21.78 6.66
C ARG A 197 -4.46 -23.15 6.43
N GLY A 198 -3.64 -24.19 6.53
CA GLY A 198 -4.09 -25.58 6.53
C GLY A 198 -4.80 -25.91 7.83
N MET A 199 -5.95 -26.56 7.73
CA MET A 199 -6.74 -27.05 8.85
C MET A 199 -6.97 -28.55 8.68
N ARG A 200 -6.90 -29.27 9.81
CA ARG A 200 -7.19 -30.70 9.88
C ARG A 200 -8.22 -30.96 10.97
N ILE A 201 -9.39 -31.46 10.57
CA ILE A 201 -10.49 -31.84 11.45
C ILE A 201 -10.53 -33.35 11.56
N ARG A 202 -10.75 -33.87 12.77
CA ARG A 202 -11.01 -35.29 13.00
C ARG A 202 -12.41 -35.46 13.59
N ALA A 203 -13.29 -36.16 12.87
CA ALA A 203 -14.59 -36.57 13.37
C ALA A 203 -14.47 -37.90 14.11
N VAL A 204 -14.97 -37.94 15.35
CA VAL A 204 -14.96 -39.15 16.18
C VAL A 204 -16.32 -39.35 16.84
N ASN A 205 -16.68 -40.59 17.15
CA ASN A 205 -17.91 -40.90 17.89
C ASN A 205 -17.73 -40.66 19.41
N SER A 206 -18.74 -41.01 20.20
CA SER A 206 -18.72 -40.91 21.66
C SER A 206 -17.65 -41.78 22.34
N LEU A 207 -17.14 -42.82 21.67
CA LEU A 207 -16.06 -43.69 22.13
C LEU A 207 -14.68 -43.21 21.66
N GLY A 208 -14.60 -42.12 20.89
CA GLY A 208 -13.36 -41.59 20.32
C GLY A 208 -12.88 -42.33 19.06
N GLU A 209 -13.71 -43.21 18.50
CA GLU A 209 -13.40 -43.95 17.27
C GLU A 209 -13.64 -43.07 16.04
N PRO A 210 -12.84 -43.20 14.97
CA PRO A 210 -12.98 -42.37 13.78
C PRO A 210 -14.32 -42.63 13.07
N ILE A 211 -14.94 -41.56 12.57
CA ILE A 211 -16.15 -41.65 11.74
C ILE A 211 -15.74 -41.44 10.28
N PRO A 212 -15.61 -42.51 9.46
CA PRO A 212 -15.32 -42.38 8.04
C PRO A 212 -16.53 -41.88 7.26
N SER A 213 -16.31 -41.15 6.17
CA SER A 213 -17.36 -40.60 5.30
C SER A 213 -18.38 -39.69 6.02
N ALA A 214 -18.02 -39.09 7.15
CA ALA A 214 -18.79 -38.01 7.76
C ALA A 214 -18.78 -36.79 6.85
N THR A 215 -19.93 -36.14 6.69
CA THR A 215 -20.04 -34.94 5.86
C THR A 215 -19.61 -33.72 6.66
N ILE A 216 -18.58 -33.03 6.20
CA ILE A 216 -18.09 -31.76 6.74
C ILE A 216 -18.64 -30.63 5.90
N SER A 217 -19.12 -29.58 6.56
CA SER A 217 -19.47 -28.29 5.96
C SER A 217 -18.90 -27.16 6.79
N ILE A 218 -18.05 -26.34 6.18
CA ILE A 218 -17.41 -25.17 6.80
C ILE A 218 -17.90 -23.92 6.08
N VAL A 219 -18.47 -22.97 6.82
CA VAL A 219 -18.99 -21.71 6.30
C VAL A 219 -18.17 -20.55 6.88
N GLN A 220 -17.64 -19.68 6.02
CA GLN A 220 -16.94 -18.49 6.47
C GLN A 220 -17.92 -17.37 6.82
N ASN A 221 -18.01 -17.01 8.09
CA ASN A 221 -18.89 -15.95 8.58
C ASN A 221 -18.29 -14.56 8.41
N ARG A 222 -16.97 -14.45 8.63
CA ARG A 222 -16.26 -13.16 8.56
C ARG A 222 -14.92 -13.31 7.86
N LEU A 223 -14.62 -12.38 6.97
CA LEU A 223 -13.31 -12.26 6.34
C LEU A 223 -12.28 -11.79 7.38
N GLY A 224 -11.14 -12.48 7.48
CA GLY A 224 -10.05 -12.08 8.38
C GLY A 224 -9.22 -10.91 7.85
N PHE A 225 -9.20 -10.70 6.53
CA PHE A 225 -8.63 -9.51 5.91
C PHE A 225 -9.59 -8.32 6.05
N SER A 226 -9.07 -7.16 6.44
CA SER A 226 -9.90 -5.95 6.58
C SER A 226 -10.18 -5.35 5.22
N PHE A 227 -11.40 -5.52 4.71
CA PHE A 227 -11.83 -4.98 3.43
C PHE A 227 -13.07 -4.12 3.61
N GLY A 228 -13.03 -2.91 3.08
CA GLY A 228 -14.01 -1.87 3.35
C GLY A 228 -14.35 -1.00 2.17
N CYS A 229 -15.36 -0.17 2.38
CA CYS A 229 -15.72 0.95 1.53
C CYS A 229 -15.95 2.17 2.41
N GLU A 230 -15.57 3.34 1.92
CA GLU A 230 -15.97 4.62 2.49
C GLU A 230 -17.51 4.75 2.49
N VAL A 231 -18.01 5.55 3.43
CA VAL A 231 -19.44 5.80 3.58
C VAL A 231 -19.75 7.24 3.99
N GLU A 232 -20.80 7.79 3.39
CA GLU A 232 -21.41 9.07 3.75
C GLU A 232 -22.67 8.87 4.61
N LYS A 233 -23.15 9.96 5.23
CA LYS A 233 -24.33 10.00 6.12
C LYS A 233 -25.60 9.34 5.61
N TYR A 234 -25.76 9.18 4.29
CA TYR A 234 -26.95 8.60 3.67
C TYR A 234 -27.21 7.14 4.09
N ILE A 235 -26.18 6.43 4.56
CA ILE A 235 -26.31 5.08 5.14
C ILE A 235 -27.30 5.04 6.31
N LEU A 236 -27.45 6.12 7.06
CA LEU A 236 -28.30 6.17 8.25
C LEU A 236 -29.79 6.00 7.94
N VAL A 237 -30.22 6.38 6.74
CA VAL A 237 -31.65 6.45 6.39
C VAL A 237 -32.04 5.55 5.21
N ASN A 238 -31.07 4.90 4.56
CA ASN A 238 -31.31 4.09 3.38
C ASN A 238 -31.12 2.59 3.67
N GLN A 239 -32.23 1.87 3.92
CA GLN A 239 -32.19 0.44 4.25
C GLN A 239 -31.57 -0.43 3.14
N ALA A 240 -31.77 -0.08 1.87
CA ALA A 240 -31.17 -0.81 0.76
C ALA A 240 -29.64 -0.63 0.77
N TYR A 241 -29.15 0.58 1.09
CA TYR A 241 -27.73 0.83 1.28
C TYR A 241 -27.16 0.02 2.45
N GLN A 242 -27.84 0.05 3.61
CA GLN A 242 -27.42 -0.70 4.80
C GLN A 242 -27.29 -2.20 4.50
N ASN A 243 -28.29 -2.78 3.82
CA ASN A 243 -28.30 -4.19 3.46
C ASN A 243 -27.21 -4.53 2.43
N TRP A 244 -26.94 -3.64 1.47
CA TRP A 244 -25.89 -3.84 0.47
C TRP A 244 -24.50 -3.75 1.10
N PHE A 245 -24.28 -2.77 1.98
CA PHE A 245 -22.97 -2.49 2.59
C PHE A 245 -22.59 -3.55 3.63
N THR A 246 -23.48 -3.84 4.58
CA THR A 246 -23.16 -4.68 5.76
C THR A 246 -22.92 -6.14 5.42
N LYS A 247 -23.35 -6.60 4.24
CA LYS A 247 -23.06 -7.95 3.73
C LYS A 247 -21.64 -8.12 3.19
N ARG A 248 -20.94 -7.03 2.87
CA ARG A 248 -19.69 -7.04 2.10
C ARG A 248 -18.47 -6.67 2.92
N PHE A 249 -18.60 -5.67 3.79
CA PHE A 249 -17.45 -4.97 4.35
C PHE A 249 -17.28 -5.23 5.84
N THR A 250 -16.02 -5.38 6.27
CA THR A 250 -15.65 -5.59 7.68
C THR A 250 -15.09 -4.32 8.33
N VAL A 251 -14.75 -3.32 7.52
CA VAL A 251 -14.23 -2.01 7.93
C VAL A 251 -14.84 -0.91 7.07
N THR A 252 -14.88 0.33 7.58
CA THR A 252 -15.27 1.53 6.84
C THR A 252 -14.49 2.76 7.32
N THR A 253 -14.62 3.85 6.59
CA THR A 253 -14.16 5.20 6.95
C THR A 253 -15.24 6.19 6.52
N PHE A 254 -15.37 7.33 7.21
CA PHE A 254 -16.39 8.33 6.86
C PHE A 254 -15.77 9.36 5.91
N ALA A 255 -16.39 9.64 4.76
CA ALA A 255 -15.81 10.56 3.77
C ALA A 255 -15.59 11.96 4.32
N ASN A 256 -16.56 12.46 5.08
CA ASN A 256 -16.59 13.86 5.50
C ASN A 256 -16.94 14.05 6.97
N GLU A 257 -17.69 13.13 7.56
CA GLU A 257 -18.44 13.37 8.80
C GLU A 257 -17.55 13.53 10.03
N MET A 258 -16.29 13.07 9.99
CA MET A 258 -15.31 13.31 11.05
C MET A 258 -14.32 14.44 10.74
N LYS A 259 -14.27 14.99 9.51
CA LYS A 259 -13.32 16.04 9.12
C LYS A 259 -13.58 17.34 9.88
N TRP A 260 -12.54 18.15 10.06
CA TRP A 260 -12.61 19.37 10.87
C TRP A 260 -13.65 20.35 10.34
N TYR A 261 -13.71 20.55 9.03
CA TYR A 261 -14.72 21.42 8.42
C TYR A 261 -16.17 20.97 8.64
N SER A 262 -16.41 19.67 8.81
CA SER A 262 -17.76 19.14 9.04
C SER A 262 -18.19 19.27 10.49
N THR A 263 -17.22 19.21 11.41
CA THR A 263 -17.49 19.06 12.84
C THR A 263 -17.25 20.35 13.64
N GLU A 264 -16.59 21.36 13.07
CA GLU A 264 -16.39 22.68 13.69
C GLU A 264 -16.36 23.79 12.63
N ALA A 265 -17.41 23.89 11.80
CA ALA A 265 -17.49 24.89 10.74
C ALA A 265 -17.38 26.35 11.29
N VAL A 266 -17.92 26.58 12.48
CA VAL A 266 -17.79 27.84 13.22
C VAL A 266 -16.95 27.60 14.47
N ARG A 267 -15.88 28.38 14.66
CA ARG A 267 -14.96 28.26 15.78
C ARG A 267 -15.70 28.13 17.12
N GLY A 268 -15.42 27.06 17.86
CA GLY A 268 -16.00 26.75 19.16
C GLY A 268 -17.43 26.20 19.13
N LYS A 269 -18.03 25.97 17.95
CA LYS A 269 -19.33 25.32 17.79
C LYS A 269 -19.14 23.96 17.13
N GLU A 270 -18.91 22.96 17.96
CA GLU A 270 -18.72 21.58 17.52
C GLU A 270 -20.05 20.86 17.31
N ASP A 271 -20.18 20.10 16.23
CA ASP A 271 -21.30 19.18 15.96
C ASP A 271 -20.78 17.82 15.47
N TYR A 272 -20.97 16.79 16.31
CA TYR A 272 -20.59 15.41 16.01
C TYR A 272 -21.82 14.50 15.81
N THR A 273 -23.04 15.06 15.76
CA THR A 273 -24.29 14.30 15.78
C THR A 273 -24.33 13.22 14.70
N THR A 274 -23.95 13.58 13.47
CA THR A 274 -23.95 12.66 12.32
C THR A 274 -22.87 11.57 12.46
N ALA A 275 -21.63 11.95 12.80
CA ALA A 275 -20.54 11.00 12.99
C ALA A 275 -20.82 10.02 14.14
N ASP A 276 -21.40 10.49 15.25
CA ASP A 276 -21.79 9.67 16.40
C ASP A 276 -22.92 8.68 16.04
N ALA A 277 -23.87 9.09 15.20
CA ALA A 277 -24.90 8.19 14.68
C ALA A 277 -24.31 7.11 13.77
N MET A 278 -23.42 7.47 12.83
CA MET A 278 -22.77 6.53 11.93
C MET A 278 -21.88 5.53 12.70
N LEU A 279 -21.09 6.01 13.66
CA LEU A 279 -20.25 5.13 14.48
C LEU A 279 -21.08 4.11 15.25
N ARG A 280 -22.22 4.53 15.83
CA ARG A 280 -23.15 3.60 16.50
C ARG A 280 -23.72 2.56 15.53
N PHE A 281 -24.14 2.98 14.33
CA PHE A 281 -24.64 2.07 13.31
C PHE A 281 -23.61 0.99 12.93
N PHE A 282 -22.36 1.37 12.67
CA PHE A 282 -21.32 0.40 12.28
C PHE A 282 -20.92 -0.53 13.42
N LYS A 283 -20.88 -0.02 14.66
CA LYS A 283 -20.66 -0.85 15.85
C LYS A 283 -21.74 -1.93 16.01
N GLN A 284 -23.01 -1.59 15.78
CA GLN A 284 -24.11 -2.56 15.85
C GLN A 284 -23.97 -3.68 14.81
N HIS A 285 -23.33 -3.40 13.67
CA HIS A 285 -23.08 -4.37 12.61
C HIS A 285 -21.70 -5.04 12.71
N GLY A 286 -20.93 -4.79 13.77
CA GLY A 286 -19.59 -5.35 13.95
C GLY A 286 -18.55 -4.86 12.93
N ILE A 287 -18.82 -3.75 12.25
CA ILE A 287 -17.94 -3.14 11.24
C ILE A 287 -17.02 -2.13 11.93
N ALA A 288 -15.71 -2.30 11.76
CA ALA A 288 -14.73 -1.41 12.36
C ALA A 288 -14.65 -0.07 11.61
N VAL A 289 -14.36 1.04 12.30
CA VAL A 289 -14.30 2.37 11.70
C VAL A 289 -12.88 2.92 11.79
N ARG A 290 -12.31 3.37 10.66
CA ARG A 290 -11.12 4.22 10.64
C ARG A 290 -11.53 5.68 10.85
N GLY A 291 -10.86 6.38 11.75
CA GLY A 291 -11.08 7.80 11.99
C GLY A 291 -10.36 8.64 10.94
N HIS A 292 -11.11 9.26 10.04
CA HIS A 292 -10.56 10.07 8.97
C HIS A 292 -11.22 11.47 8.96
N ASN A 293 -10.49 12.54 9.27
CA ASN A 293 -9.14 12.62 9.83
C ASN A 293 -9.13 13.64 10.98
N ILE A 294 -8.06 13.66 11.78
CA ILE A 294 -7.95 14.63 12.88
C ILE A 294 -7.69 16.03 12.30
N VAL A 295 -6.65 16.17 11.47
CA VAL A 295 -6.34 17.36 10.69
C VAL A 295 -5.90 16.99 9.26
N TRP A 296 -6.16 17.88 8.31
CA TRP A 296 -5.74 17.76 6.91
C TRP A 296 -4.78 18.89 6.58
N ASN A 297 -3.63 18.62 5.96
CA ASN A 297 -2.60 19.62 5.70
C ASN A 297 -2.85 20.46 4.43
N ASP A 298 -3.79 20.08 3.56
CA ASP A 298 -4.12 20.84 2.35
C ASP A 298 -4.80 22.18 2.71
N PRO A 299 -4.23 23.33 2.32
CA PRO A 299 -4.81 24.65 2.53
C PRO A 299 -6.24 24.80 2.00
N LYS A 300 -6.60 24.09 0.92
CA LYS A 300 -7.92 24.24 0.27
C LYS A 300 -9.08 23.75 1.13
N TYR A 301 -8.80 22.85 2.09
CA TYR A 301 -9.81 22.32 3.02
C TYR A 301 -9.79 23.01 4.39
N GLN A 302 -8.96 24.04 4.57
CA GLN A 302 -8.93 24.80 5.81
C GLN A 302 -10.09 25.78 5.86
N LEU A 303 -10.82 25.74 6.98
CA LEU A 303 -11.85 26.72 7.31
C LEU A 303 -11.26 28.14 7.33
N SER A 304 -12.03 29.14 6.89
CA SER A 304 -11.57 30.53 6.84
C SER A 304 -11.00 31.04 8.17
N TRP A 305 -11.65 30.68 9.28
CA TRP A 305 -11.19 31.05 10.61
C TRP A 305 -9.90 30.33 11.01
N VAL A 306 -9.67 29.08 10.60
CA VAL A 306 -8.39 28.35 10.82
C VAL A 306 -7.28 28.96 9.97
N SER A 307 -7.58 29.24 8.70
CA SER A 307 -6.68 29.88 7.74
C SER A 307 -6.22 31.27 8.17
N SER A 308 -6.99 31.97 9.00
CA SER A 308 -6.61 33.27 9.56
C SER A 308 -5.61 33.20 10.73
N LEU A 309 -5.43 32.02 11.34
CA LEU A 309 -4.57 31.86 12.51
C LEU A 309 -3.12 31.53 12.11
N SER A 310 -2.20 31.81 13.03
CA SER A 310 -0.79 31.44 12.98
C SER A 310 -0.22 31.30 14.40
N GLY A 311 1.00 30.76 14.51
CA GLY A 311 1.73 30.67 15.78
C GLY A 311 0.93 30.00 16.90
N ASN A 312 0.90 30.64 18.07
CA ASN A 312 0.25 30.09 19.27
C ASN A 312 -1.28 29.98 19.12
N ASP A 313 -1.92 30.85 18.34
CA ASP A 313 -3.37 30.80 18.17
C ASP A 313 -3.80 29.59 17.34
N LEU A 314 -3.06 29.30 16.26
CA LEU A 314 -3.28 28.09 15.47
C LEU A 314 -2.94 26.84 16.29
N TYR A 315 -1.83 26.85 17.03
CA TYR A 315 -1.47 25.76 17.94
C TYR A 315 -2.58 25.46 18.95
N ASN A 316 -3.16 26.48 19.58
CA ASN A 316 -4.26 26.32 20.52
C ASN A 316 -5.54 25.81 19.84
N ALA A 317 -5.82 26.21 18.60
CA ALA A 317 -6.93 25.67 17.83
C ALA A 317 -6.74 24.19 17.51
N VAL A 318 -5.56 23.80 17.01
CA VAL A 318 -5.20 22.41 16.73
C VAL A 318 -5.23 21.57 18.00
N LYS A 319 -4.69 22.08 19.12
CA LYS A 319 -4.75 21.40 20.42
C LYS A 319 -6.19 21.14 20.86
N ARG A 320 -7.10 22.12 20.73
CA ARG A 320 -8.52 21.94 21.03
C ARG A 320 -9.16 20.90 20.11
N ARG A 321 -8.89 20.98 18.81
CA ARG A 321 -9.37 20.02 17.81
C ARG A 321 -8.97 18.58 18.17
N VAL A 322 -7.68 18.33 18.38
CA VAL A 322 -7.15 17.02 18.77
C VAL A 322 -7.78 16.58 20.09
N SER A 323 -7.86 17.48 21.07
CA SER A 323 -8.44 17.16 22.39
C SER A 323 -9.91 16.76 22.31
N SER A 324 -10.72 17.44 21.48
CA SER A 324 -12.13 17.12 21.33
C SER A 324 -12.33 15.81 20.58
N VAL A 325 -11.84 15.73 19.34
CA VAL A 325 -12.16 14.59 18.45
C VAL A 325 -11.53 13.28 18.94
N VAL A 326 -10.29 13.32 19.44
CA VAL A 326 -9.61 12.10 19.89
C VAL A 326 -10.20 11.61 21.22
N SER A 327 -10.53 12.51 22.15
CA SER A 327 -11.17 12.11 23.42
C SER A 327 -12.55 11.51 23.19
N ARG A 328 -13.33 12.08 22.25
CA ARG A 328 -14.67 11.61 21.90
C ARG A 328 -14.65 10.16 21.40
N TYR A 329 -13.72 9.82 20.51
CA TYR A 329 -13.69 8.51 19.88
C TYR A 329 -12.62 7.55 20.44
N LYS A 330 -12.00 7.91 21.57
CA LYS A 330 -10.98 7.12 22.25
C LYS A 330 -11.37 5.66 22.42
N GLY A 331 -10.55 4.75 21.89
CA GLY A 331 -10.76 3.30 21.98
C GLY A 331 -12.00 2.77 21.24
N GLN A 332 -12.62 3.58 20.36
CA GLN A 332 -13.80 3.19 19.59
C GLN A 332 -13.48 2.93 18.11
N LEU A 333 -12.29 3.31 17.65
CA LEU A 333 -11.88 3.26 16.25
C LEU A 333 -10.79 2.21 16.04
N LEU A 334 -10.72 1.70 14.81
CA LEU A 334 -9.67 0.77 14.38
C LEU A 334 -8.30 1.45 14.30
N SER A 335 -8.29 2.70 13.83
CA SER A 335 -7.10 3.53 13.65
C SER A 335 -7.50 4.98 13.45
N TRP A 336 -6.53 5.89 13.58
CA TRP A 336 -6.64 7.30 13.22
C TRP A 336 -5.77 7.64 12.02
N ASP A 337 -6.32 8.35 11.04
CA ASP A 337 -5.55 9.22 10.15
C ASP A 337 -5.32 10.54 10.89
N VAL A 338 -4.10 10.71 11.44
CA VAL A 338 -3.79 11.81 12.35
C VAL A 338 -3.54 13.10 11.57
N VAL A 339 -2.69 13.03 10.55
CA VAL A 339 -2.44 14.14 9.63
C VAL A 339 -2.56 13.61 8.20
N ASN A 340 -3.49 14.17 7.44
CA ASN A 340 -3.68 13.88 6.01
C ASN A 340 -2.74 14.75 5.16
N GLU A 341 -2.03 14.15 4.21
CA GLU A 341 -1.29 14.80 3.11
C GLU A 341 -0.15 15.73 3.53
N ASN A 342 0.62 15.35 4.54
CA ASN A 342 1.73 16.14 5.07
C ASN A 342 3.09 15.92 4.37
N LEU A 343 3.13 15.24 3.21
CA LEU A 343 4.25 15.30 2.28
C LEU A 343 4.01 16.32 1.17
N HIS A 344 2.79 16.36 0.63
CA HIS A 344 2.40 17.34 -0.40
C HIS A 344 2.22 18.74 0.16
N PHE A 345 1.63 18.85 1.34
CA PHE A 345 1.29 20.13 1.94
C PHE A 345 1.95 20.32 3.31
N SER A 346 2.09 21.58 3.70
CA SER A 346 2.80 22.01 4.92
C SER A 346 2.08 23.17 5.62
N PHE A 347 0.76 23.27 5.51
CA PHE A 347 -0.04 24.32 6.16
C PHE A 347 0.27 24.43 7.66
N PHE A 348 0.32 23.32 8.38
CA PHE A 348 0.59 23.34 9.81
C PHE A 348 2.08 23.61 10.11
N GLU A 349 3.00 22.97 9.40
CA GLU A 349 4.43 23.18 9.56
C GLU A 349 4.85 24.62 9.27
N SER A 350 4.30 25.23 8.21
CA SER A 350 4.61 26.61 7.82
C SER A 350 4.11 27.64 8.82
N LYS A 351 3.03 27.35 9.55
CA LYS A 351 2.38 28.31 10.46
C LYS A 351 2.66 28.09 11.95
N MET A 352 2.99 26.86 12.36
CA MET A 352 3.28 26.50 13.75
C MET A 352 4.74 26.07 13.95
N GLY A 353 5.51 25.90 12.87
CA GLY A 353 6.90 25.44 12.89
C GLY A 353 7.06 23.97 12.48
N PRO A 354 8.30 23.54 12.18
CA PRO A 354 8.58 22.26 11.52
C PRO A 354 8.17 21.01 12.32
N GLN A 355 7.96 21.13 13.64
CA GLN A 355 7.52 20.03 14.50
C GLN A 355 6.00 19.92 14.64
N ALA A 356 5.21 20.59 13.78
CA ALA A 356 3.75 20.56 13.87
C ALA A 356 3.17 19.13 13.85
N SER A 357 3.48 18.34 12.82
CA SER A 357 3.04 16.93 12.75
C SER A 357 3.52 16.11 13.96
N TYR A 358 4.80 16.22 14.34
CA TYR A 358 5.35 15.57 15.53
C TYR A 358 4.48 15.83 16.78
N ASN A 359 4.16 17.09 17.04
CA ASN A 359 3.41 17.51 18.22
C ASN A 359 1.95 17.03 18.17
N ILE A 360 1.33 17.00 16.98
CA ILE A 360 -0.04 16.52 16.81
C ILE A 360 -0.14 15.02 17.08
N PHE A 361 0.79 14.22 16.55
CA PHE A 361 0.87 12.78 16.84
C PHE A 361 1.13 12.52 18.33
N ALA A 362 2.06 13.25 18.95
CA ALA A 362 2.34 13.12 20.38
C ALA A 362 1.11 13.43 21.24
N LEU A 363 0.36 14.49 20.90
CA LEU A 363 -0.86 14.87 21.60
C LEU A 363 -1.97 13.83 21.41
N ALA A 364 -2.23 13.39 20.17
CA ALA A 364 -3.21 12.36 19.90
C ALA A 364 -2.91 11.07 20.70
N HIS A 365 -1.65 10.63 20.72
CA HIS A 365 -1.21 9.44 21.46
C HIS A 365 -1.41 9.58 22.98
N SER A 366 -1.14 10.77 23.53
CA SER A 366 -1.36 11.01 24.95
C SER A 366 -2.83 10.83 25.37
N ILE A 367 -3.77 11.07 24.44
CA ILE A 367 -5.21 10.96 24.68
C ILE A 367 -5.69 9.54 24.41
N ASP A 368 -5.33 8.93 23.27
CA ASP A 368 -5.71 7.58 22.88
C ASP A 368 -4.50 6.67 22.56
N PRO A 369 -3.77 6.20 23.60
CA PRO A 369 -2.50 5.50 23.41
C PRO A 369 -2.63 4.07 22.86
N ARG A 370 -3.86 3.56 22.69
CA ARG A 370 -4.14 2.19 22.23
C ARG A 370 -4.59 2.11 20.77
N THR A 371 -4.95 3.22 20.16
CA THR A 371 -5.43 3.25 18.77
C THR A 371 -4.26 3.54 17.83
N PRO A 372 -4.00 2.68 16.82
CA PRO A 372 -2.99 2.92 15.80
C PRO A 372 -3.12 4.28 15.09
N MET A 373 -1.97 4.91 14.81
CA MET A 373 -1.86 6.26 14.24
C MET A 373 -1.18 6.23 12.88
N PHE A 374 -1.89 6.72 11.88
CA PHE A 374 -1.46 6.73 10.50
C PHE A 374 -1.17 8.17 10.07
N MET A 375 -0.10 8.33 9.30
CA MET A 375 -0.08 9.40 8.30
C MET A 375 -0.73 8.82 7.03
N ASN A 376 -1.47 9.64 6.31
CA ASN A 376 -2.21 9.23 5.11
C ASN A 376 -1.83 10.15 3.96
N GLU A 377 -1.48 9.58 2.81
CA GLU A 377 -0.89 10.34 1.70
C GLU A 377 -1.21 9.71 0.35
N PHE A 378 -1.39 10.56 -0.67
CA PHE A 378 -1.64 10.14 -2.05
C PHE A 378 -0.37 10.10 -2.90
N ASN A 379 -0.50 9.55 -4.10
CA ASN A 379 0.54 9.44 -5.14
C ASN A 379 1.81 8.63 -4.78
N THR A 380 1.90 8.10 -3.56
CA THR A 380 3.05 7.29 -3.12
C THR A 380 3.16 5.95 -3.86
N LEU A 381 2.02 5.36 -4.25
CA LEU A 381 1.91 4.12 -5.03
C LEU A 381 1.49 4.37 -6.48
N GLU A 382 0.88 5.52 -6.74
CA GLU A 382 0.08 5.79 -7.92
C GLU A 382 0.88 6.51 -9.00
N GLN A 383 1.81 7.40 -8.60
CA GLN A 383 2.54 8.28 -9.51
C GLN A 383 4.05 8.21 -9.28
N PRO A 384 4.79 7.35 -10.00
CA PRO A 384 6.25 7.25 -9.84
C PRO A 384 7.02 8.54 -10.11
N GLY A 385 6.43 9.46 -10.89
CA GLY A 385 6.99 10.78 -11.16
C GLY A 385 6.72 11.83 -10.07
N ASP A 386 5.90 11.52 -9.07
CA ASP A 386 5.60 12.46 -8.00
C ASP A 386 6.71 12.48 -6.95
N SER A 387 7.63 13.41 -7.14
CA SER A 387 8.75 13.58 -6.21
C SER A 387 8.33 14.07 -4.82
N ALA A 388 7.11 14.60 -4.62
CA ALA A 388 6.66 15.14 -3.34
C ALA A 388 6.28 14.04 -2.33
N SER A 389 5.70 12.94 -2.82
CA SER A 389 5.24 11.82 -1.98
C SER A 389 5.88 10.48 -2.31
N SER A 390 7.01 10.46 -3.04
CA SER A 390 7.78 9.23 -3.25
C SER A 390 7.96 8.41 -1.95
N PRO A 391 8.08 7.06 -2.03
CA PRO A 391 8.33 6.21 -0.86
C PRO A 391 9.50 6.71 0.02
N ALA A 392 10.45 7.44 -0.57
CA ALA A 392 11.59 8.06 0.11
C ALA A 392 11.17 9.07 1.15
N ARG A 393 10.32 9.99 0.70
CA ARG A 393 9.87 11.12 1.49
C ARG A 393 8.90 10.63 2.55
N TYR A 394 8.08 9.65 2.20
CA TYR A 394 7.24 8.96 3.16
C TYR A 394 8.08 8.35 4.29
N LEU A 395 9.12 7.56 3.97
CA LEU A 395 10.03 7.00 4.98
C LEU A 395 10.75 8.09 5.78
N GLY A 396 11.13 9.20 5.15
CA GLY A 396 11.72 10.36 5.82
C GLY A 396 10.80 10.94 6.90
N LYS A 397 9.53 11.21 6.54
CA LYS A 397 8.51 11.70 7.48
C LYS A 397 8.18 10.67 8.55
N LEU A 398 8.12 9.39 8.18
CA LEU A 398 7.85 8.32 9.14
C LEU A 398 8.97 8.19 10.19
N ARG A 399 10.24 8.41 9.82
CA ARG A 399 11.35 8.48 10.80
C ARG A 399 11.23 9.66 11.75
N GLU A 400 10.77 10.82 11.27
CA GLU A 400 10.46 11.97 12.12
C GLU A 400 9.41 11.56 13.17
N LEU A 401 8.34 10.87 12.76
CA LEU A 401 7.30 10.39 13.67
C LEU A 401 7.79 9.28 14.62
N GLN A 402 8.64 8.35 14.17
CA GLN A 402 9.28 7.34 15.03
C GLN A 402 10.26 7.97 16.04
N SER A 403 10.74 9.18 15.78
CA SER A 403 11.58 9.94 16.72
C SER A 403 10.78 10.57 17.87
N ILE A 404 9.45 10.47 17.85
CA ILE A 404 8.59 10.97 18.93
C ILE A 404 8.96 10.30 20.26
N ARG A 405 9.06 11.11 21.32
CA ARG A 405 9.37 10.66 22.69
C ARG A 405 8.18 10.96 23.59
N VAL A 406 7.42 9.92 23.91
CA VAL A 406 6.21 9.95 24.73
C VAL A 406 6.18 8.73 25.66
N ALA A 407 5.25 8.70 26.62
CA ALA A 407 5.03 7.51 27.44
C ALA A 407 4.44 6.37 26.57
N GLY A 408 5.07 5.20 26.63
CA GLY A 408 4.75 4.07 25.78
C GLY A 408 5.26 4.24 24.34
N ASN A 409 4.81 3.37 23.44
CA ASN A 409 5.15 3.43 22.01
C ASN A 409 3.93 3.85 21.19
N ILE A 410 4.12 4.80 20.25
CA ILE A 410 3.08 5.14 19.28
C ILE A 410 2.99 3.99 18.28
N GLN A 411 1.82 3.38 18.17
CA GLN A 411 1.56 2.34 17.16
C GLN A 411 1.38 3.00 15.80
N LEU A 412 2.48 3.25 15.10
CA LEU A 412 2.46 3.89 13.79
C LEU A 412 1.98 2.93 12.68
N GLY A 413 1.27 3.48 11.71
CA GLY A 413 0.86 2.81 10.48
C GLY A 413 1.11 3.66 9.24
N ILE A 414 1.11 3.00 8.08
CA ILE A 414 1.34 3.60 6.77
C ILE A 414 0.00 3.63 6.02
N GLY A 415 -0.56 4.82 5.84
CA GLY A 415 -1.78 5.06 5.04
C GLY A 415 -1.41 5.56 3.65
N LEU A 416 -1.96 4.91 2.62
CA LEU A 416 -1.72 5.19 1.21
C LEU A 416 -3.07 5.34 0.51
N GLU A 417 -3.43 6.55 0.11
CA GLU A 417 -4.78 6.87 -0.39
C GLU A 417 -5.15 5.98 -1.57
N SER A 418 -4.21 5.69 -2.48
CA SER A 418 -4.43 4.72 -3.56
C SER A 418 -5.46 5.20 -4.60
N HIS A 419 -5.38 6.49 -4.94
CA HIS A 419 -6.19 7.15 -5.96
C HIS A 419 -5.58 6.94 -7.36
N PHE A 420 -5.87 5.81 -8.00
CA PHE A 420 -5.25 5.44 -9.27
C PHE A 420 -5.94 6.04 -10.49
N ASN A 421 -5.16 6.27 -11.55
CA ASN A 421 -5.68 6.42 -12.92
C ASN A 421 -5.43 5.10 -13.67
N THR A 422 -4.41 5.06 -14.52
CA THR A 422 -3.84 3.79 -15.03
C THR A 422 -2.84 3.25 -14.01
N PRO A 423 -3.08 2.08 -13.39
CA PRO A 423 -2.19 1.56 -12.36
C PRO A 423 -0.90 1.00 -12.96
N ASN A 424 0.23 1.35 -12.35
CA ASN A 424 1.52 0.70 -12.58
C ASN A 424 1.77 -0.34 -11.48
N ILE A 425 1.31 -1.58 -11.70
CA ILE A 425 1.25 -2.63 -10.68
C ILE A 425 2.63 -3.02 -10.11
N PRO A 426 3.65 -3.31 -10.92
CA PRO A 426 5.04 -3.31 -10.54
C PRO A 426 5.50 -2.11 -9.69
N TYR A 427 5.26 -0.86 -10.10
CA TYR A 427 5.66 0.28 -9.25
C TYR A 427 4.98 0.24 -7.88
N MET A 428 3.68 -0.07 -7.85
CA MET A 428 2.92 -0.28 -6.62
C MET A 428 3.55 -1.37 -5.75
N ARG A 429 3.89 -2.56 -6.28
CA ARG A 429 4.60 -3.62 -5.54
C ARG A 429 5.89 -3.10 -4.92
N SER A 430 6.69 -2.40 -5.72
CA SER A 430 7.98 -1.84 -5.29
C SER A 430 7.84 -0.84 -4.14
N ALA A 431 6.90 0.08 -4.27
CA ALA A 431 6.63 1.08 -3.27
C ALA A 431 6.12 0.42 -1.97
N LEU A 432 5.25 -0.59 -2.09
CA LEU A 432 4.81 -1.41 -0.96
C LEU A 432 5.97 -2.15 -0.30
N ASP A 433 6.85 -2.81 -1.06
CA ASP A 433 8.02 -3.54 -0.54
C ASP A 433 9.00 -2.57 0.19
N THR A 434 9.20 -1.37 -0.38
CA THR A 434 10.04 -0.33 0.21
C THR A 434 9.49 0.15 1.55
N LEU A 435 8.18 0.39 1.63
CA LEU A 435 7.50 0.82 2.86
C LEU A 435 7.40 -0.33 3.88
N ALA A 436 7.24 -1.56 3.41
CA ALA A 436 7.14 -2.78 4.20
C ALA A 436 8.42 -3.11 4.97
N ALA A 437 9.58 -2.65 4.48
CA ALA A 437 10.87 -2.79 5.17
C ALA A 437 10.90 -2.12 6.56
N THR A 438 9.94 -1.23 6.86
CA THR A 438 9.78 -0.63 8.18
C THR A 438 9.20 -1.59 9.22
N GLY A 439 8.56 -2.67 8.78
CA GLY A 439 7.79 -3.59 9.63
C GLY A 439 6.43 -3.04 10.09
N LEU A 440 6.07 -1.81 9.71
CA LEU A 440 4.79 -1.20 10.07
C LEU A 440 3.64 -1.72 9.19
N PRO A 441 2.40 -1.76 9.70
CA PRO A 441 1.25 -2.15 8.92
C PRO A 441 0.94 -1.10 7.83
N ILE A 442 0.69 -1.57 6.61
CA ILE A 442 0.28 -0.73 5.48
C ILE A 442 -1.22 -0.88 5.25
N TRP A 443 -1.89 0.23 4.92
CA TRP A 443 -3.28 0.26 4.49
C TRP A 443 -3.42 1.01 3.18
N LEU A 444 -4.20 0.44 2.25
CA LEU A 444 -4.71 1.18 1.11
C LEU A 444 -6.02 1.85 1.55
N THR A 445 -6.01 3.14 1.79
CA THR A 445 -7.02 3.81 2.62
C THR A 445 -8.20 4.35 1.84
N GLU A 446 -8.05 4.63 0.54
CA GLU A 446 -9.02 5.36 -0.28
C GLU A 446 -9.03 4.84 -1.74
N VAL A 447 -8.97 3.52 -1.92
CA VAL A 447 -8.77 2.90 -3.25
C VAL A 447 -9.90 3.28 -4.20
N ASP A 448 -9.56 4.01 -5.25
CA ASP A 448 -10.42 4.22 -6.41
C ASP A 448 -9.60 4.28 -7.70
N VAL A 449 -10.31 4.17 -8.83
CA VAL A 449 -9.70 4.22 -10.16
C VAL A 449 -10.47 5.19 -11.04
N GLN A 450 -9.82 6.23 -11.52
CA GLN A 450 -10.33 7.11 -12.56
C GLN A 450 -9.81 6.65 -13.93
N ALA A 451 -10.66 5.97 -14.69
CA ALA A 451 -10.33 5.46 -16.02
C ALA A 451 -11.59 5.33 -16.89
N PRO A 452 -11.46 5.20 -18.22
CA PRO A 452 -12.61 4.96 -19.10
C PRO A 452 -13.43 3.72 -18.67
N PRO A 453 -14.76 3.72 -18.84
CA PRO A 453 -15.63 2.66 -18.32
C PRO A 453 -15.27 1.23 -18.75
N ASN A 454 -14.70 1.06 -19.95
CA ASN A 454 -14.31 -0.24 -20.49
C ASN A 454 -13.05 -0.84 -19.83
N VAL A 455 -12.26 -0.06 -19.10
CA VAL A 455 -11.03 -0.52 -18.42
C VAL A 455 -11.02 -0.28 -16.91
N GLN A 456 -11.90 0.58 -16.39
CA GLN A 456 -11.94 0.95 -14.96
C GLN A 456 -12.05 -0.28 -14.04
N ALA A 457 -12.98 -1.21 -14.32
CA ALA A 457 -13.15 -2.42 -13.52
C ALA A 457 -11.90 -3.34 -13.55
N LYS A 458 -11.24 -3.45 -14.71
CA LYS A 458 -10.00 -4.23 -14.85
C LYS A 458 -8.87 -3.63 -14.01
N TYR A 459 -8.66 -2.32 -14.10
CA TYR A 459 -7.63 -1.62 -13.34
C TYR A 459 -7.90 -1.67 -11.84
N PHE A 460 -9.15 -1.54 -11.44
CA PHE A 460 -9.56 -1.68 -10.05
C PHE A 460 -9.28 -3.09 -9.51
N GLU A 461 -9.62 -4.13 -10.28
CA GLU A 461 -9.28 -5.50 -9.91
C GLU A 461 -7.76 -5.71 -9.76
N GLN A 462 -6.95 -5.16 -10.66
CA GLN A 462 -5.50 -5.26 -10.59
C GLN A 462 -4.93 -4.64 -9.30
N VAL A 463 -5.38 -3.43 -8.92
CA VAL A 463 -4.96 -2.76 -7.68
C VAL A 463 -5.35 -3.56 -6.44
N LEU A 464 -6.59 -4.05 -6.39
CA LEU A 464 -7.08 -4.84 -5.25
C LEU A 464 -6.33 -6.16 -5.09
N ARG A 465 -6.04 -6.88 -6.19
CA ARG A 465 -5.26 -8.13 -6.16
C ARG A 465 -3.84 -7.87 -5.67
N GLU A 466 -3.21 -6.83 -6.17
CA GLU A 466 -1.85 -6.43 -5.79
C GLU A 466 -1.76 -6.12 -4.28
N GLY A 467 -2.69 -5.30 -3.78
CA GLY A 467 -2.80 -4.95 -2.37
C GLY A 467 -3.06 -6.17 -1.47
N HIS A 468 -4.03 -7.02 -1.82
CA HIS A 468 -4.34 -8.21 -1.02
C HIS A 468 -3.16 -9.19 -0.97
N ALA A 469 -2.49 -9.39 -2.10
CA ALA A 469 -1.34 -10.29 -2.21
C ALA A 469 -0.11 -9.80 -1.43
N HIS A 470 0.00 -8.51 -1.10
CA HIS A 470 1.14 -7.98 -0.38
C HIS A 470 1.08 -8.29 1.13
N PRO A 471 2.06 -9.00 1.75
CA PRO A 471 1.99 -9.48 3.13
C PRO A 471 1.79 -8.39 4.20
N GLN A 472 2.37 -7.20 3.96
CA GLN A 472 2.30 -6.09 4.91
C GLN A 472 1.10 -5.17 4.73
N VAL A 473 0.29 -5.36 3.67
CA VAL A 473 -1.00 -4.68 3.57
C VAL A 473 -1.95 -5.39 4.54
N LYS A 474 -2.46 -4.68 5.54
CA LYS A 474 -3.34 -5.23 6.57
C LYS A 474 -4.81 -4.90 6.35
N GLY A 475 -5.11 -3.94 5.49
CA GLY A 475 -6.47 -3.68 5.03
C GLY A 475 -6.54 -2.76 3.83
N MET A 476 -7.71 -2.75 3.20
CA MET A 476 -8.05 -1.86 2.10
C MET A 476 -9.45 -1.27 2.32
N VAL A 477 -9.61 0.02 2.03
CA VAL A 477 -10.90 0.70 1.99
C VAL A 477 -11.04 1.36 0.62
N THR A 478 -12.14 1.11 -0.08
CA THR A 478 -12.42 1.71 -1.38
C THR A 478 -13.08 3.08 -1.23
N TRP A 479 -12.68 4.07 -2.02
CA TRP A 479 -13.27 5.42 -1.98
C TRP A 479 -14.44 5.54 -2.96
N SER A 480 -15.52 4.85 -2.63
CA SER A 480 -16.66 4.63 -3.54
C SER A 480 -18.00 4.61 -2.80
N GLY A 481 -18.10 5.40 -1.72
CA GLY A 481 -19.32 5.56 -0.96
C GLY A 481 -20.45 6.10 -1.82
N TYR A 482 -21.66 5.67 -1.49
CA TYR A 482 -22.86 6.08 -2.20
C TYR A 482 -23.33 7.44 -1.69
N SER A 483 -23.57 8.35 -2.64
CA SER A 483 -24.33 9.59 -2.44
C SER A 483 -25.38 9.76 -3.54
N PRO A 484 -26.54 10.38 -3.25
CA PRO A 484 -27.54 10.71 -4.27
C PRO A 484 -27.01 11.55 -5.43
N SER A 485 -25.93 12.30 -5.23
CA SER A 485 -25.27 13.10 -6.28
C SER A 485 -24.26 12.30 -7.12
N GLY A 486 -24.10 11.01 -6.87
CA GLY A 486 -23.04 10.18 -7.46
C GLY A 486 -21.83 10.03 -6.53
N CYS A 487 -20.84 9.28 -6.99
CA CYS A 487 -19.61 8.98 -6.23
C CYS A 487 -18.43 9.83 -6.78
N TYR A 488 -17.33 9.88 -6.04
CA TYR A 488 -16.18 10.73 -6.39
C TYR A 488 -15.54 10.40 -7.75
N LYS A 489 -14.85 9.27 -7.87
CA LYS A 489 -14.21 8.80 -9.13
C LYS A 489 -14.78 7.48 -9.63
N MET A 490 -15.32 6.68 -8.72
CA MET A 490 -15.74 5.32 -8.97
C MET A 490 -16.93 4.99 -8.07
N CYS A 491 -18.01 4.48 -8.65
CA CYS A 491 -19.15 3.94 -7.91
C CYS A 491 -19.07 2.41 -7.92
N LEU A 492 -19.43 1.75 -6.83
CA LEU A 492 -19.60 0.29 -6.82
C LEU A 492 -21.02 -0.14 -7.24
N THR A 493 -21.99 0.76 -7.12
CA THR A 493 -23.40 0.44 -7.29
C THR A 493 -24.19 1.64 -7.83
N ASP A 494 -25.33 1.37 -8.47
CA ASP A 494 -26.27 2.41 -8.89
C ASP A 494 -27.16 2.90 -7.74
N GLY A 495 -28.07 3.85 -8.03
CA GLY A 495 -29.00 4.38 -7.02
C GLY A 495 -30.01 3.38 -6.44
N ASN A 496 -30.12 2.18 -7.02
CA ASN A 496 -30.98 1.10 -6.55
C ASN A 496 -30.19 -0.02 -5.88
N PHE A 497 -28.90 0.20 -5.58
CA PHE A 497 -27.99 -0.78 -5.00
C PHE A 497 -27.80 -2.05 -5.86
N ARG A 498 -27.92 -1.90 -7.19
CA ARG A 498 -27.47 -2.92 -8.15
C ARG A 498 -26.00 -2.68 -8.47
N ASN A 499 -25.20 -3.73 -8.53
CA ASN A 499 -23.77 -3.58 -8.80
C ASN A 499 -23.53 -2.94 -10.17
N LEU A 500 -22.52 -2.09 -10.22
CA LEU A 500 -21.82 -1.71 -11.43
C LEU A 500 -20.65 -2.70 -11.66
N PRO A 501 -19.97 -2.70 -12.82
CA PRO A 501 -18.86 -3.62 -13.08
C PRO A 501 -17.76 -3.63 -11.99
N THR A 502 -17.50 -2.49 -11.36
CA THR A 502 -16.61 -2.32 -10.21
C THR A 502 -17.15 -2.95 -8.92
N GLY A 503 -18.46 -2.92 -8.68
CA GLY A 503 -19.12 -3.68 -7.61
C GLY A 503 -19.06 -5.19 -7.84
N ASP A 504 -19.17 -5.63 -9.10
CA ASP A 504 -19.01 -7.04 -9.46
C ASP A 504 -17.58 -7.54 -9.21
N VAL A 505 -16.57 -6.68 -9.40
CA VAL A 505 -15.18 -6.95 -8.99
C VAL A 505 -15.09 -7.19 -7.48
N VAL A 506 -15.73 -6.34 -6.66
CA VAL A 506 -15.76 -6.53 -5.19
C VAL A 506 -16.39 -7.88 -4.84
N ASP A 507 -17.56 -8.19 -5.38
CA ASP A 507 -18.25 -9.44 -5.07
C ASP A 507 -17.48 -10.67 -5.55
N LYS A 508 -16.81 -10.57 -6.71
CA LYS A 508 -15.91 -11.61 -7.24
C LYS A 508 -14.75 -11.85 -6.29
N LEU A 509 -14.01 -10.81 -5.92
CA LEU A 509 -12.82 -10.93 -5.08
C LEU A 509 -13.18 -11.38 -3.67
N LEU A 510 -14.30 -10.91 -3.10
CA LEU A 510 -14.78 -11.43 -1.83
C LEU A 510 -15.04 -12.93 -1.89
N ARG A 511 -15.68 -13.46 -2.95
CA ARG A 511 -15.86 -14.91 -3.10
C ARG A 511 -14.52 -15.66 -3.20
N GLU A 512 -13.57 -15.12 -3.96
CA GLU A 512 -12.23 -15.72 -4.11
C GLU A 512 -11.43 -15.72 -2.80
N TRP A 513 -11.64 -14.73 -1.93
CA TRP A 513 -10.91 -14.55 -0.67
C TRP A 513 -11.62 -15.14 0.55
N GLY A 514 -12.69 -15.92 0.34
CA GLY A 514 -13.45 -16.58 1.41
C GLY A 514 -14.55 -15.71 2.05
N GLY A 515 -14.81 -14.51 1.56
CA GLY A 515 -15.96 -13.70 1.95
C GLY A 515 -17.31 -14.25 1.46
N LEU A 516 -18.38 -13.50 1.72
CA LEU A 516 -19.75 -13.77 1.25
C LEU A 516 -20.29 -15.18 1.60
N ARG A 517 -19.93 -15.71 2.76
CA ARG A 517 -20.36 -17.05 3.22
C ARG A 517 -19.92 -18.19 2.31
N GLY A 518 -18.69 -18.10 1.78
CA GLY A 518 -18.06 -19.21 1.07
C GLY A 518 -18.12 -20.50 1.88
N GLN A 519 -18.51 -21.60 1.21
CA GLN A 519 -18.70 -22.90 1.83
C GLN A 519 -17.64 -23.88 1.31
N THR A 520 -16.97 -24.59 2.23
CA THR A 520 -16.10 -25.72 1.93
C THR A 520 -16.76 -26.98 2.46
N THR A 521 -17.02 -27.96 1.59
CA THR A 521 -17.61 -29.25 1.97
C THR A 521 -16.70 -30.40 1.58
N GLY A 522 -16.85 -31.52 2.27
CA GLY A 522 -16.19 -32.76 1.91
C GLY A 522 -16.53 -33.89 2.85
N LEU A 523 -15.91 -35.04 2.61
CA LEU A 523 -16.08 -36.25 3.42
C LEU A 523 -14.81 -36.52 4.20
N THR A 524 -14.96 -37.07 5.41
CA THR A 524 -13.81 -37.60 6.14
C THR A 524 -13.26 -38.88 5.50
N ASP A 525 -11.95 -39.07 5.61
CA ASP A 525 -11.25 -40.29 5.19
C ASP A 525 -11.52 -41.48 6.14
N ALA A 526 -10.85 -42.60 5.90
CA ALA A 526 -10.99 -43.82 6.70
C ALA A 526 -10.62 -43.63 8.19
N ASP A 527 -9.76 -42.67 8.49
CA ASP A 527 -9.29 -42.33 9.83
C ASP A 527 -10.10 -41.18 10.48
N GLY A 528 -11.20 -40.78 9.82
CA GLY A 528 -12.11 -39.73 10.27
C GLY A 528 -11.57 -38.32 10.04
N PHE A 529 -10.53 -38.14 9.21
CA PHE A 529 -9.94 -36.81 8.96
C PHE A 529 -10.50 -36.12 7.73
N PHE A 530 -10.59 -34.79 7.82
CA PHE A 530 -10.82 -33.90 6.70
C PHE A 530 -9.79 -32.77 6.74
N GLU A 531 -9.15 -32.48 5.60
CA GLU A 531 -8.13 -31.43 5.47
C GLU A 531 -8.55 -30.39 4.43
N ALA A 532 -8.35 -29.11 4.75
CA ALA A 532 -8.63 -28.00 3.84
C ALA A 532 -7.66 -26.83 4.07
N SER A 533 -7.42 -26.04 3.03
CA SER A 533 -6.71 -24.75 3.14
C SER A 533 -7.71 -23.60 3.08
N LEU A 534 -7.94 -22.97 4.23
CA LEU A 534 -8.93 -21.91 4.40
C LEU A 534 -8.26 -20.54 4.53
N PHE A 535 -8.98 -19.48 4.19
CA PHE A 535 -8.55 -18.11 4.46
C PHE A 535 -8.58 -17.82 5.97
N HIS A 536 -7.88 -16.78 6.42
CA HIS A 536 -8.06 -16.29 7.77
C HIS A 536 -9.47 -15.70 7.92
N GLY A 537 -10.10 -15.91 9.06
CA GLY A 537 -11.47 -15.48 9.30
C GLY A 537 -12.18 -16.23 10.42
N ASP A 538 -13.45 -15.90 10.60
CA ASP A 538 -14.34 -16.56 11.55
C ASP A 538 -15.21 -17.57 10.78
N TYR A 539 -15.34 -18.77 11.32
CA TYR A 539 -15.97 -19.91 10.66
C TYR A 539 -16.95 -20.63 11.58
N ASP A 540 -18.01 -21.18 10.97
CA ASP A 540 -18.83 -22.24 11.56
C ASP A 540 -18.58 -23.55 10.81
N ILE A 541 -18.40 -24.64 11.55
CA ILE A 541 -18.33 -26.00 11.02
C ILE A 541 -19.54 -26.80 11.48
N SER A 542 -20.08 -27.60 10.57
CA SER A 542 -21.04 -28.67 10.85
C SER A 542 -20.49 -30.00 10.37
N ILE A 543 -20.66 -31.04 11.19
CA ILE A 543 -20.30 -32.42 10.86
C ILE A 543 -21.55 -33.29 11.00
N ALA A 544 -21.88 -34.06 9.97
CA ALA A 544 -23.00 -35.00 9.99
C ALA A 544 -22.49 -36.43 9.89
N HIS A 545 -22.96 -37.29 10.79
CA HIS A 545 -22.67 -38.72 10.77
C HIS A 545 -23.33 -39.37 9.54
N PRO A 546 -22.67 -40.28 8.80
CA PRO A 546 -23.23 -40.83 7.56
C PRO A 546 -24.40 -41.79 7.80
N LEU A 547 -24.41 -42.49 8.94
CA LEU A 547 -25.40 -43.54 9.26
C LEU A 547 -26.42 -43.15 10.33
N THR A 548 -26.22 -42.01 11.00
CA THR A 548 -27.11 -41.57 12.08
C THR A 548 -27.55 -40.15 11.78
N ASN A 549 -28.69 -39.73 12.33
CA ASN A 549 -29.14 -38.33 12.21
C ASN A 549 -28.36 -37.38 13.15
N SER A 550 -27.22 -37.81 13.70
CA SER A 550 -26.41 -37.03 14.64
C SER A 550 -25.57 -36.00 13.89
N THR A 551 -25.56 -34.77 14.40
CA THR A 551 -24.76 -33.68 13.89
C THR A 551 -24.05 -32.95 15.03
N ALA A 552 -22.86 -32.45 14.75
CA ALA A 552 -22.12 -31.56 15.65
C ALA A 552 -21.85 -30.23 14.94
N SER A 553 -21.84 -29.13 15.70
CA SER A 553 -21.49 -27.81 15.18
C SER A 553 -20.55 -27.08 16.11
N HIS A 554 -19.60 -26.33 15.54
CA HIS A 554 -18.62 -25.56 16.29
C HIS A 554 -18.26 -24.26 15.56
N SER A 555 -17.93 -23.21 16.29
CA SER A 555 -17.42 -21.96 15.73
C SER A 555 -15.96 -21.79 16.10
N PHE A 556 -15.13 -21.35 15.15
CA PHE A 556 -13.71 -21.13 15.39
C PHE A 556 -13.19 -19.92 14.60
N LYS A 557 -12.04 -19.40 15.04
CA LYS A 557 -11.33 -18.32 14.36
C LYS A 557 -9.98 -18.84 13.85
N LEU A 558 -9.71 -18.61 12.57
CA LEU A 558 -8.44 -18.96 11.95
C LEU A 558 -7.59 -17.69 11.76
N THR A 559 -6.43 -17.64 12.42
CA THR A 559 -5.49 -16.51 12.37
C THR A 559 -4.07 -16.94 11.97
N SER A 560 -3.19 -15.96 11.77
CA SER A 560 -1.78 -16.18 11.43
C SER A 560 -0.93 -16.76 12.56
N ASP A 561 -1.39 -16.71 13.82
CA ASP A 561 -0.48 -16.75 14.97
C ASP A 561 -0.33 -18.13 15.63
N ASP A 562 -1.09 -19.17 15.25
CA ASP A 562 -0.82 -20.52 15.78
C ASP A 562 0.08 -21.34 14.84
N SER A 563 1.24 -21.73 15.37
CA SER A 563 2.39 -22.27 14.63
C SER A 563 2.27 -23.73 14.17
N GLN A 564 1.07 -24.33 14.25
CA GLN A 564 0.76 -25.72 13.86
C GLN A 564 -0.53 -25.72 13.01
N PRO A 565 -0.80 -26.69 12.11
CA PRO A 565 -2.15 -26.82 11.56
C PRO A 565 -3.13 -26.90 12.72
N SER A 566 -4.18 -26.07 12.71
CA SER A 566 -5.18 -26.15 13.78
C SER A 566 -5.82 -27.53 13.73
N ARG A 567 -5.52 -28.35 14.74
CA ARG A 567 -6.07 -29.70 14.89
C ARG A 567 -7.31 -29.60 15.74
N PHE A 568 -8.45 -29.91 15.14
CA PHE A 568 -9.73 -29.95 15.83
C PHE A 568 -10.23 -31.39 15.88
N VAL A 569 -10.45 -31.91 17.08
CA VAL A 569 -11.18 -33.16 17.28
C VAL A 569 -12.62 -32.78 17.63
N VAL A 570 -13.57 -33.29 16.86
CA VAL A 570 -14.99 -33.00 17.05
C VAL A 570 -15.69 -34.32 17.28
N HIS A 571 -16.35 -34.42 18.44
CA HIS A 571 -17.23 -35.53 18.77
C HIS A 571 -18.59 -35.31 18.10
N VAL A 572 -19.08 -36.32 17.37
CA VAL A 572 -20.31 -36.29 16.58
C VAL A 572 -21.29 -37.34 17.07
#